data_AF-A0A7R9DJN6-F1
#
_entry.id   AF-A0A7R9DJN6-F1
#
_cell.length_a   1.000
_cell.length_b   1.000
_cell.length_c   1.000
_cell.angle_alpha   90.00
_cell.angle_beta   90.00
_cell.angle_gamma   90.00
#
_symmetry.space_group_name_H-M   'P 1'
#
loop_
_entity.id
_entity.type
_entity.pdbx_description
1 polymer ?
#
loop_
_entity_poly.entity_id
_entity_poly.type
_entity_poly.pdbx_seq_one_letter_code
_entity_poly.pdbx_strand_id
1 'polypeptide(L)'
;MEKDICRCSVFYADKMSKKVEGMGETQSIYEKKFEVTTEWCLAINNIEYVRQSIVPFVNELGMEEIVTSLGDYRTQNAADHCRKTLQLVIDNAVETVGNKILELLETVAEKLPHEKEERYSSPTTSLVLTDSSQLRADGFEELPDQIMYPYAEPYDLQKHMTPSINRFLMEGAELLNQDCNTVDRLMKYLDDNLVTLHSQLNVDNFDRILAIIWEKLSLVMYALVESNLEKRRPPSFFANLSETLKVLVSFFRQGDESVSREWNNEVLQKMEHLLLVHGLETSELIHQYFKERLMAQRDLETPSLGILTIRLQFVEDILRVEIMNARNIRPMDSNGVLRKHVTLRHFQQNKHLGKNRNKG
;
A
#
# COMPACT_ATOMS: atom_id res chain seq x y z
N MET A 1 45.85 -2.32 -8.70
CA MET A 1 45.67 -2.19 -7.25
C MET A 1 44.24 -1.75 -6.91
N GLU A 2 43.78 -0.55 -7.28
CA GLU A 2 42.39 -0.11 -6.99
C GLU A 2 41.30 -0.98 -7.66
N LYS A 3 41.49 -1.33 -8.95
CA LYS A 3 40.62 -2.31 -9.63
C LYS A 3 40.59 -3.66 -8.92
N ASP A 4 41.67 -4.02 -8.23
CA ASP A 4 41.79 -5.31 -7.56
C ASP A 4 41.09 -5.27 -6.20
N ILE A 5 41.24 -4.17 -5.44
CA ILE A 5 40.52 -3.96 -4.17
C ILE A 5 39.01 -3.90 -4.39
N CYS A 6 38.55 -3.11 -5.36
CA CYS A 6 37.12 -3.02 -5.70
C CYS A 6 36.55 -4.39 -6.10
N ARG A 7 37.29 -5.16 -6.91
CA ARG A 7 36.90 -6.53 -7.29
C ARG A 7 36.91 -7.49 -6.10
N CYS A 8 37.88 -7.38 -5.20
CA CYS A 8 37.95 -8.17 -3.98
C CYS A 8 36.77 -7.88 -3.05
N SER A 9 36.38 -6.62 -2.89
CA SER A 9 35.21 -6.23 -2.08
C SER A 9 33.91 -6.82 -2.64
N VAL A 10 33.71 -6.74 -3.95
CA VAL A 10 32.55 -7.36 -4.63
C VAL A 10 32.59 -8.88 -4.46
N PHE A 11 33.75 -9.51 -4.70
CA PHE A 11 33.91 -10.96 -4.54
C PHE A 11 33.66 -11.44 -3.09
N TYR A 12 34.09 -10.66 -2.11
CA TYR A 12 33.82 -10.93 -0.69
C TYR A 12 32.31 -10.87 -0.41
N ALA A 13 31.62 -9.84 -0.89
CA ALA A 13 30.17 -9.69 -0.72
C ALA A 13 29.41 -10.89 -1.32
N ASP A 14 29.78 -11.31 -2.54
CA ASP A 14 29.21 -12.50 -3.18
C ASP A 14 29.46 -13.79 -2.39
N LYS A 15 30.67 -13.97 -1.88
CA LYS A 15 31.04 -15.15 -1.08
C LYS A 15 30.29 -15.19 0.25
N MET A 16 30.10 -14.04 0.89
CA MET A 16 29.38 -13.93 2.14
C MET A 16 27.89 -14.20 1.94
N SER A 17 27.29 -13.61 0.89
CA SER A 17 25.90 -13.86 0.49
C SER A 17 25.63 -15.35 0.25
N LYS A 18 26.46 -16.02 -0.56
CA LYS A 18 26.34 -17.47 -0.81
C LYS A 18 26.51 -18.33 0.44
N LYS A 19 27.22 -17.85 1.45
CA LYS A 19 27.46 -18.62 2.68
C LYS A 19 26.21 -18.66 3.55
N VAL A 20 25.41 -17.60 3.57
CA VAL A 20 24.17 -17.54 4.35
C VAL A 20 22.96 -18.07 3.58
N GLU A 21 23.09 -18.26 2.27
CA GLU A 21 22.07 -18.90 1.44
C GLU A 21 21.63 -20.26 2.02
N GLY A 22 20.34 -20.39 2.32
CA GLY A 22 19.74 -21.60 2.90
C GLY A 22 19.86 -21.75 4.43
N MET A 23 20.62 -20.89 5.11
CA MET A 23 20.61 -20.85 6.58
C MET A 23 19.24 -20.38 7.10
N GLY A 24 18.76 -20.96 8.20
CA GLY A 24 17.47 -20.61 8.80
C GLY A 24 16.27 -21.34 8.20
N GLU A 25 16.46 -22.16 7.15
CA GLU A 25 15.39 -23.02 6.62
C GLU A 25 15.20 -24.25 7.51
N THR A 26 14.08 -24.30 8.21
CA THR A 26 13.67 -25.46 9.01
C THR A 26 12.54 -26.16 8.27
N GLN A 27 12.75 -27.42 7.90
CA GLN A 27 11.74 -28.22 7.19
C GLN A 27 11.37 -29.45 8.03
N SER A 28 10.16 -29.45 8.55
CA SER A 28 9.51 -30.62 9.14
C SER A 28 8.47 -31.20 8.16
N ILE A 29 7.94 -32.38 8.48
CA ILE A 29 6.84 -33.02 7.71
C ILE A 29 5.58 -32.14 7.70
N TYR A 30 5.43 -31.26 8.69
CA TYR A 30 4.24 -30.44 8.92
C TYR A 30 4.46 -28.95 8.64
N GLU A 31 5.71 -28.47 8.61
CA GLU A 31 6.01 -27.03 8.59
C GLU A 31 7.34 -26.75 7.86
N LYS A 32 7.33 -25.81 6.92
CA LYS A 32 8.56 -25.18 6.40
C LYS A 32 8.57 -23.75 6.91
N LYS A 33 9.46 -23.45 7.86
CA LYS A 33 9.61 -22.14 8.49
C LYS A 33 10.99 -21.58 8.20
N PHE A 34 11.06 -20.29 7.90
CA PHE A 34 12.31 -19.55 7.87
C PHE A 34 12.41 -18.70 9.13
N GLU A 35 13.50 -18.86 9.87
CA GLU A 35 13.84 -17.99 10.99
C GLU A 35 15.08 -17.19 10.64
N VAL A 36 15.02 -15.88 10.88
CA VAL A 36 16.19 -15.02 10.70
C VAL A 36 17.24 -15.42 11.72
N THR A 37 18.36 -15.95 11.25
CA THR A 37 19.45 -16.36 12.13
C THR A 37 20.43 -15.20 12.40
N THR A 38 21.19 -15.31 13.49
CA THR A 38 22.25 -14.36 13.81
C THR A 38 23.31 -14.27 12.71
N GLU A 39 23.60 -15.37 12.03
CA GLU A 39 24.58 -15.44 10.95
C GLU A 39 24.18 -14.60 9.74
N TRP A 40 22.88 -14.55 9.40
CA TRP A 40 22.36 -13.68 8.35
C TRP A 40 22.63 -12.21 8.65
N CYS A 41 22.32 -11.77 9.87
CA CYS A 41 22.51 -10.39 10.28
C CYS A 41 24.01 -10.02 10.34
N LEU A 42 24.85 -10.92 10.86
CA LEU A 42 26.30 -10.72 10.88
C LEU A 42 26.90 -10.66 9.47
N ALA A 43 26.44 -11.49 8.54
CA ALA A 43 26.86 -11.44 7.14
C ALA A 43 26.54 -10.08 6.51
N ILE A 44 25.33 -9.58 6.71
CA ILE A 44 24.91 -8.27 6.21
C ILE A 44 25.76 -7.14 6.81
N ASN A 45 25.98 -7.14 8.13
CA ASN A 45 26.82 -6.15 8.79
C ASN A 45 28.27 -6.21 8.31
N ASN A 46 28.80 -7.42 8.07
CA ASN A 46 30.16 -7.59 7.56
C ASN A 46 30.30 -7.05 6.14
N ILE A 47 29.28 -7.22 5.29
CA ILE A 47 29.26 -6.65 3.93
C ILE A 47 29.15 -5.12 4.00
N GLU A 48 28.31 -4.58 4.91
CA GLU A 48 28.21 -3.13 5.13
C GLU A 48 29.53 -2.54 5.64
N TYR A 49 30.22 -3.22 6.55
CA TYR A 49 31.55 -2.80 7.01
C TYR A 49 32.55 -2.71 5.85
N VAL A 50 32.57 -3.72 4.97
CA VAL A 50 33.40 -3.68 3.76
C VAL A 50 33.00 -2.50 2.87
N ARG A 51 31.69 -2.28 2.64
CA ARG A 51 31.19 -1.15 1.85
C ARG A 51 31.69 0.19 2.38
N GLN A 52 31.56 0.42 3.69
CA GLN A 52 31.98 1.65 4.36
C GLN A 52 33.50 1.84 4.35
N SER A 53 34.26 0.74 4.29
CA SER A 53 35.72 0.78 4.33
C SER A 53 36.37 1.03 2.96
N ILE A 54 35.66 0.85 1.83
CA ILE A 54 36.23 1.01 0.48
C ILE A 54 36.79 2.42 0.28
N VAL A 55 36.00 3.47 0.53
CA VAL A 55 36.41 4.86 0.26
C VAL A 55 37.56 5.31 1.19
N PRO A 56 37.47 5.12 2.53
CA PRO A 56 38.58 5.45 3.44
C PRO A 56 39.88 4.75 3.04
N PHE A 57 39.83 3.46 2.70
CA PHE A 57 41.02 2.69 2.35
C PHE A 57 41.64 3.17 1.04
N VAL A 58 40.84 3.52 0.03
CA VAL A 58 41.38 4.07 -1.23
C VAL A 58 42.04 5.43 -1.02
N ASN A 59 41.48 6.26 -0.13
CA ASN A 59 42.10 7.54 0.24
C ASN A 59 43.45 7.35 0.94
N GLU A 60 43.55 6.37 1.85
CA GLU A 60 44.80 6.04 2.56
C GLU A 60 45.91 5.51 1.62
N LEU A 61 45.54 4.93 0.48
CA LEU A 61 46.51 4.46 -0.52
C LEU A 61 47.23 5.59 -1.29
N GLY A 62 46.91 6.86 -1.00
CA GLY A 62 47.58 8.01 -1.60
C GLY A 62 47.16 8.27 -3.04
N MET A 63 45.94 7.84 -3.41
CA MET A 63 45.36 8.04 -4.75
C MET A 63 45.45 9.51 -5.21
N GLU A 64 45.15 10.43 -4.30
CA GLU A 64 45.22 11.87 -4.56
C GLU A 64 46.63 12.35 -4.88
N GLU A 65 47.64 11.81 -4.21
CA GLU A 65 49.05 12.14 -4.43
C GLU A 65 49.53 11.63 -5.79
N ILE A 66 49.08 10.42 -6.19
CA ILE A 66 49.39 9.83 -7.50
C ILE A 66 48.74 10.63 -8.62
N VAL A 67 47.46 11.00 -8.47
CA VAL A 67 46.74 11.82 -9.45
C VAL A 67 47.37 13.20 -9.58
N THR A 68 47.78 13.81 -8.47
CA THR A 68 48.47 15.11 -8.47
C THR A 68 49.83 15.00 -9.19
N SER A 69 50.62 13.97 -8.87
CA SER A 69 51.89 13.69 -9.55
C SER A 69 51.73 13.43 -11.06
N LEU A 70 50.61 12.82 -11.48
CA LEU A 70 50.27 12.62 -12.89
C LEU A 70 49.98 13.94 -13.61
N GLY A 71 49.39 14.91 -12.90
CA GLY A 71 49.12 16.26 -13.39
C GLY A 71 50.42 17.02 -13.66
N ASP A 72 51.37 16.92 -12.73
CA ASP A 72 52.70 17.55 -12.83
C ASP A 72 53.55 16.96 -13.96
N TYR A 73 53.42 15.64 -14.24
CA TYR A 73 54.20 14.97 -15.28
C TYR A 73 53.60 15.05 -16.69
N ARG A 74 52.26 15.13 -16.82
CA ARG A 74 51.57 15.15 -18.12
C ARG A 74 50.84 16.47 -18.34
N THR A 75 49.56 16.51 -17.99
CA THR A 75 48.69 17.68 -18.10
C THR A 75 47.60 17.56 -17.06
N GLN A 76 47.11 18.69 -16.57
CA GLN A 76 46.01 18.72 -15.60
C GLN A 76 44.77 17.98 -16.13
N ASN A 77 44.45 18.15 -17.41
CA ASN A 77 43.31 17.46 -18.04
C ASN A 77 43.43 15.93 -17.99
N ALA A 78 44.64 15.38 -18.14
CA ALA A 78 44.86 13.94 -18.06
C ALA A 78 44.72 13.42 -16.61
N ALA A 79 45.19 14.19 -15.64
CA ALA A 79 45.01 13.89 -14.21
C ALA A 79 43.53 13.95 -13.80
N ASP A 80 42.79 14.97 -14.24
CA ASP A 80 41.36 15.11 -13.96
C ASP A 80 40.54 13.98 -14.59
N HIS A 81 40.91 13.54 -15.80
CA HIS A 81 40.27 12.38 -16.43
C HIS A 81 40.57 11.08 -15.68
N CYS A 82 41.81 10.88 -15.22
CA CYS A 82 42.21 9.75 -14.39
C CYS A 82 41.40 9.72 -13.09
N ARG A 83 41.37 10.84 -12.36
CA ARG A 83 40.58 11.04 -11.13
C ARG A 83 39.13 10.62 -11.30
N LYS A 84 38.45 11.16 -12.32
CA LYS A 84 37.05 10.81 -12.61
C LYS A 84 36.86 9.32 -12.90
N THR A 85 37.78 8.73 -13.66
CA THR A 85 37.72 7.31 -14.01
C THR A 85 37.85 6.42 -12.78
N LEU A 86 38.78 6.75 -11.88
CA LEU A 86 39.00 5.98 -10.67
C LEU A 86 37.88 6.19 -9.65
N GLN A 87 37.39 7.42 -9.49
CA GLN A 87 36.20 7.70 -8.66
C GLN A 87 35.00 6.88 -9.13
N LEU A 88 34.75 6.82 -10.44
CA LEU A 88 33.68 5.99 -11.00
C LEU A 88 33.87 4.49 -10.72
N VAL A 89 35.11 3.98 -10.71
CA VAL A 89 35.37 2.58 -10.33
C VAL A 89 35.04 2.33 -8.86
N ILE A 90 35.37 3.27 -7.98
CA ILE A 90 35.09 3.20 -6.54
C ILE A 90 33.59 3.27 -6.29
N ASP A 91 32.91 4.26 -6.87
CA ASP A 91 31.47 4.47 -6.72
C ASP A 91 30.69 3.22 -7.18
N ASN A 92 31.03 2.67 -8.36
CA ASN A 92 30.42 1.45 -8.86
C ASN A 92 30.64 0.25 -7.91
N ALA A 93 31.80 0.15 -7.26
CA ALA A 93 32.09 -0.94 -6.34
C ALA A 93 31.29 -0.80 -5.04
N VAL A 94 31.23 0.42 -4.47
CA VAL A 94 30.41 0.74 -3.30
C VAL A 94 28.94 0.48 -3.58
N GLU A 95 28.45 0.90 -4.75
CA GLU A 95 27.08 0.66 -5.20
C GLU A 95 26.81 -0.84 -5.36
N THR A 96 27.69 -1.59 -6.04
CA THR A 96 27.52 -3.04 -6.24
C THR A 96 27.46 -3.80 -4.91
N VAL A 97 28.35 -3.46 -3.96
CA VAL A 97 28.34 -4.06 -2.62
C VAL A 97 27.08 -3.64 -1.85
N GLY A 98 26.64 -2.39 -1.99
CA GLY A 98 25.38 -1.90 -1.42
C GLY A 98 24.15 -2.63 -1.95
N ASN A 99 24.08 -2.87 -3.27
CA ASN A 99 22.99 -3.60 -3.91
C ASN A 99 22.94 -5.05 -3.41
N LYS A 100 24.09 -5.67 -3.13
CA LYS A 100 24.13 -7.01 -2.53
C LYS A 100 23.54 -7.03 -1.10
N ILE A 101 23.71 -5.96 -0.34
CA ILE A 101 23.06 -5.82 0.98
C ILE A 101 21.55 -5.76 0.80
N LEU A 102 21.05 -4.93 -0.13
CA LEU A 102 19.62 -4.83 -0.41
C LEU A 102 19.01 -6.18 -0.84
N GLU A 103 19.67 -6.92 -1.74
CA GLU A 103 19.24 -8.25 -2.17
C GLU A 103 19.12 -9.25 -1.00
N LEU A 104 20.05 -9.21 -0.04
CA LEU A 104 19.99 -10.05 1.17
C LEU A 104 18.84 -9.62 2.09
N LEU A 105 18.62 -8.32 2.29
CA LEU A 105 17.51 -7.80 3.09
C LEU A 105 16.17 -8.15 2.45
N GLU A 106 16.06 -8.06 1.13
CA GLU A 106 14.89 -8.48 0.36
C GLU A 106 14.62 -9.97 0.53
N THR A 107 15.66 -10.81 0.41
CA THR A 107 15.55 -12.27 0.61
C THR A 107 15.03 -12.59 2.01
N VAL A 108 15.54 -11.91 3.04
CA VAL A 108 15.06 -12.09 4.42
C VAL A 108 13.60 -11.65 4.53
N ALA A 109 13.25 -10.49 3.98
CA ALA A 109 11.88 -9.97 4.00
C ALA A 109 10.88 -10.84 3.22
N GLU A 110 11.31 -11.54 2.16
CA GLU A 110 10.46 -12.51 1.43
C GLU A 110 10.17 -13.76 2.22
N LYS A 111 11.17 -14.23 2.97
CA LYS A 111 11.04 -15.46 3.74
C LYS A 111 10.36 -15.26 5.10
N LEU A 112 10.49 -14.07 5.69
CA LEU A 112 9.86 -13.66 6.95
C LEU A 112 8.35 -13.95 7.01
N PRO A 113 7.54 -13.80 5.94
CA PRO A 113 6.11 -14.06 6.03
C PRO A 113 5.68 -15.54 5.90
N HIS A 114 6.55 -16.51 5.57
CA HIS A 114 6.11 -17.87 5.18
C HIS A 114 5.70 -18.78 6.37
N GLU A 115 4.46 -18.71 6.83
CA GLU A 115 3.78 -19.85 7.49
C GLU A 115 2.92 -20.59 6.46
N LYS A 116 3.26 -21.84 6.08
CA LYS A 116 2.38 -22.61 5.19
C LYS A 116 1.08 -23.00 5.89
N GLU A 117 -0.01 -22.89 5.12
CA GLU A 117 -1.39 -23.17 5.45
C GLU A 117 -1.63 -24.65 5.79
N GLU A 118 -2.21 -24.90 6.97
CA GLU A 118 -2.97 -26.13 7.22
C GLU A 118 -4.12 -26.17 6.23
N ARG A 119 -4.06 -27.06 5.25
CA ARG A 119 -5.28 -27.51 4.57
C ARG A 119 -6.11 -28.31 5.56
N TYR A 120 -6.86 -27.62 6.43
CA TYR A 120 -8.10 -28.20 6.93
C TYR A 120 -9.00 -28.38 5.72
N SER A 121 -8.98 -29.59 5.18
CA SER A 121 -10.07 -30.10 4.36
C SER A 121 -11.33 -29.97 5.19
N SER A 122 -12.09 -28.89 5.01
CA SER A 122 -13.48 -28.83 5.45
C SER A 122 -14.15 -30.12 4.96
N PRO A 123 -14.71 -30.97 5.84
CA PRO A 123 -15.44 -32.13 5.37
C PRO A 123 -16.65 -31.61 4.62
N THR A 124 -16.62 -31.72 3.29
CA THR A 124 -17.77 -31.48 2.42
C THR A 124 -18.85 -32.47 2.84
N THR A 125 -19.74 -32.05 3.73
CA THR A 125 -20.95 -32.80 4.04
C THR A 125 -21.92 -32.53 2.89
N SER A 126 -22.01 -33.48 1.97
CA SER A 126 -23.06 -33.49 0.96
C SER A 126 -24.40 -33.75 1.64
N LEU A 127 -25.22 -32.70 1.77
CA LEU A 127 -26.63 -32.83 2.12
C LEU A 127 -27.38 -33.37 0.89
N VAL A 128 -27.75 -34.65 0.94
CA VAL A 128 -28.71 -35.23 0.01
C VAL A 128 -30.09 -34.75 0.42
N LEU A 129 -30.64 -33.80 -0.32
CA LEU A 129 -32.05 -33.44 -0.25
C LEU A 129 -32.82 -34.28 -1.26
N THR A 130 -33.59 -35.24 -0.78
CA THR A 130 -34.74 -35.78 -1.52
C THR A 130 -36.00 -35.24 -0.87
N ASP A 131 -36.85 -34.56 -1.65
CA ASP A 131 -38.16 -35.15 -1.92
C ASP A 131 -38.77 -34.66 -3.23
N SER A 132 -39.62 -35.52 -3.75
CA SER A 132 -40.20 -35.57 -5.07
C SER A 132 -41.33 -34.56 -5.22
N SER A 133 -41.25 -33.61 -6.15
CA SER A 133 -42.42 -33.13 -6.94
C SER A 133 -42.07 -31.98 -7.92
N GLN A 134 -42.15 -32.31 -9.21
CA GLN A 134 -42.73 -31.55 -10.32
C GLN A 134 -42.72 -30.00 -10.28
N LEU A 135 -42.05 -29.37 -11.25
CA LEU A 135 -42.69 -28.79 -12.46
C LEU A 135 -41.66 -28.09 -13.36
N ARG A 136 -41.92 -28.21 -14.65
CA ARG A 136 -41.14 -27.76 -15.81
C ARG A 136 -41.70 -26.43 -16.33
N ALA A 137 -40.98 -25.86 -17.32
CA ALA A 137 -41.33 -24.76 -18.24
C ALA A 137 -41.01 -23.35 -17.71
N ASP A 138 -40.44 -22.41 -18.46
CA ASP A 138 -39.93 -22.39 -19.84
C ASP A 138 -39.10 -21.10 -20.00
N GLY A 139 -38.12 -21.14 -20.92
CA GLY A 139 -37.60 -20.05 -21.78
C GLY A 139 -37.31 -18.65 -21.21
N PHE A 140 -36.08 -18.16 -21.41
CA PHE A 140 -35.81 -17.17 -22.47
C PHE A 140 -34.29 -17.03 -22.71
N GLU A 141 -33.92 -17.09 -23.98
CA GLU A 141 -32.58 -16.98 -24.55
C GLU A 141 -32.03 -15.54 -24.55
N GLU A 142 -30.70 -15.50 -24.39
CA GLU A 142 -29.69 -14.65 -25.03
C GLU A 142 -29.46 -13.16 -24.66
N LEU A 143 -28.18 -12.94 -24.30
CA LEU A 143 -27.29 -11.76 -24.27
C LEU A 143 -27.12 -11.11 -25.68
N PRO A 144 -26.26 -10.08 -25.95
CA PRO A 144 -25.24 -9.39 -25.13
C PRO A 144 -25.22 -7.85 -25.29
N ASP A 145 -24.33 -7.15 -24.56
CA ASP A 145 -23.33 -6.32 -25.24
C ASP A 145 -22.11 -6.00 -24.37
N GLN A 146 -20.95 -6.32 -24.94
CA GLN A 146 -19.61 -6.07 -24.47
C GLN A 146 -19.26 -4.57 -24.57
N ILE A 147 -18.62 -4.02 -23.53
CA ILE A 147 -17.66 -2.93 -23.73
C ILE A 147 -16.34 -3.37 -23.12
N MET A 148 -15.44 -3.70 -24.04
CA MET A 148 -14.04 -4.06 -23.85
C MET A 148 -13.24 -2.77 -23.56
N TYR A 149 -12.65 -2.66 -22.37
CA TYR A 149 -11.56 -1.70 -22.12
C TYR A 149 -10.24 -2.48 -22.05
N PRO A 150 -9.21 -2.11 -22.83
CA PRO A 150 -7.93 -2.80 -22.83
C PRO A 150 -7.09 -2.28 -21.68
N TYR A 151 -6.95 -3.05 -20.61
CA TYR A 151 -5.87 -2.87 -19.64
C TYR A 151 -4.97 -4.09 -19.69
N ALA A 152 -3.69 -3.82 -19.94
CA ALA A 152 -2.62 -4.80 -20.00
C ALA A 152 -2.59 -5.67 -18.74
N GLU A 153 -2.43 -6.98 -18.93
CA GLU A 153 -2.32 -7.96 -17.85
C GLU A 153 -1.13 -7.68 -16.92
N PRO A 154 -1.33 -7.75 -15.59
CA PRO A 154 -0.28 -8.05 -14.64
C PRO A 154 -0.53 -9.44 -14.03
N TYR A 155 -0.62 -10.50 -14.85
CA TYR A 155 -0.92 -11.84 -14.37
C TYR A 155 0.27 -12.61 -13.78
N ASP A 156 1.48 -12.05 -13.78
CA ASP A 156 2.67 -12.75 -13.27
C ASP A 156 3.13 -12.30 -11.86
N LEU A 157 2.57 -11.23 -11.29
CA LEU A 157 2.93 -10.80 -9.92
C LEU A 157 2.14 -11.52 -8.81
N GLN A 158 1.04 -12.21 -9.14
CA GLN A 158 0.18 -12.88 -8.16
C GLN A 158 0.76 -14.19 -7.60
N LYS A 159 1.86 -14.72 -8.15
CA LYS A 159 2.40 -16.03 -7.74
C LYS A 159 3.42 -16.01 -6.61
N HIS A 160 3.80 -14.84 -6.09
CA HIS A 160 4.83 -14.73 -5.07
C HIS A 160 4.42 -13.97 -3.79
N MET A 161 3.12 -13.90 -3.47
CA MET A 161 2.67 -13.32 -2.20
C MET A 161 2.35 -14.37 -1.15
N THR A 162 2.75 -14.07 0.07
CA THR A 162 2.82 -15.02 1.16
C THR A 162 1.46 -15.25 1.83
N PRO A 163 0.93 -16.50 1.83
CA PRO A 163 -0.45 -16.80 2.23
C PRO A 163 -0.80 -16.42 3.68
N SER A 164 0.19 -16.38 4.57
CA SER A 164 -0.01 -16.22 6.02
C SER A 164 -0.45 -14.81 6.40
N ILE A 165 0.25 -13.78 5.91
CA ILE A 165 -0.11 -12.37 6.17
C ILE A 165 -1.48 -12.06 5.58
N ASN A 166 -1.72 -12.47 4.34
CA ASN A 166 -3.03 -12.28 3.70
C ASN A 166 -4.16 -12.93 4.50
N ARG A 167 -3.92 -14.13 5.04
CA ARG A 167 -4.86 -14.81 5.93
C ARG A 167 -5.08 -14.03 7.22
N PHE A 168 -4.03 -13.62 7.93
CA PHE A 168 -4.17 -12.84 9.17
C PHE A 168 -4.94 -11.53 8.95
N LEU A 169 -4.68 -10.84 7.84
CA LEU A 169 -5.38 -9.60 7.48
C LEU A 169 -6.84 -9.84 7.10
N MET A 170 -7.12 -10.91 6.33
CA MET A 170 -8.48 -11.27 5.93
C MET A 170 -9.30 -11.74 7.13
N GLU A 171 -8.76 -12.62 7.98
CA GLU A 171 -9.39 -13.05 9.24
C GLU A 171 -9.59 -11.88 10.19
N GLY A 172 -8.62 -10.97 10.29
CA GLY A 172 -8.75 -9.73 11.07
C GLY A 172 -9.90 -8.86 10.57
N ALA A 173 -10.03 -8.67 9.26
CA ALA A 173 -11.13 -7.89 8.67
C ALA A 173 -12.51 -8.55 8.83
N GLU A 174 -12.58 -9.89 8.82
CA GLU A 174 -13.83 -10.65 8.99
C GLU A 174 -14.30 -10.75 10.46
N LEU A 175 -13.38 -10.76 11.44
CA LEU A 175 -13.66 -11.11 12.84
C LEU A 175 -13.33 -10.02 13.87
N LEU A 176 -13.04 -8.78 13.44
CA LEU A 176 -12.53 -7.70 14.31
C LEU A 176 -13.40 -7.37 15.55
N ASN A 177 -14.69 -7.71 15.55
CA ASN A 177 -15.62 -7.50 16.68
C ASN A 177 -15.85 -8.74 17.57
N GLN A 178 -15.10 -9.83 17.39
CA GLN A 178 -15.28 -11.11 18.10
C GLN A 178 -14.07 -11.49 19.01
N ASP A 179 -13.45 -10.52 19.70
CA ASP A 179 -12.28 -10.75 20.57
C ASP A 179 -11.10 -11.43 19.86
N CYS A 180 -10.97 -11.21 18.55
CA CYS A 180 -10.07 -11.98 17.71
C CYS A 180 -8.66 -11.38 17.74
N ASN A 181 -7.78 -11.98 18.56
CA ASN A 181 -6.33 -11.71 18.68
C ASN A 181 -5.53 -11.92 17.38
N THR A 182 -6.14 -11.90 16.19
CA THR A 182 -5.50 -12.26 14.92
C THR A 182 -4.52 -11.19 14.46
N VAL A 183 -4.91 -9.92 14.60
CA VAL A 183 -4.01 -8.79 14.35
C VAL A 183 -2.89 -8.81 15.40
N ASP A 184 -3.19 -9.03 16.67
CA ASP A 184 -2.17 -9.16 17.72
C ASP A 184 -1.18 -10.31 17.48
N ARG A 185 -1.63 -11.42 16.91
CA ARG A 185 -0.76 -12.53 16.49
C ARG A 185 0.15 -12.15 15.34
N LEU A 186 -0.36 -11.41 14.35
CA LEU A 186 0.45 -10.83 13.28
C LEU A 186 1.47 -9.83 13.85
N MET A 187 1.04 -8.94 14.74
CA MET A 187 1.91 -7.96 15.40
C MET A 187 3.00 -8.64 16.19
N LYS A 188 2.65 -9.63 17.01
CA LYS A 188 3.62 -10.41 17.80
C LYS A 188 4.60 -11.18 16.91
N TYR A 189 4.10 -11.80 15.84
CA TYR A 189 4.95 -12.49 14.88
C TYR A 189 5.95 -11.52 14.23
N LEU A 190 5.49 -10.35 13.80
CA LEU A 190 6.36 -9.32 13.25
C LEU A 190 7.35 -8.82 14.32
N ASP A 191 6.89 -8.56 15.55
CA ASP A 191 7.70 -8.06 16.65
C ASP A 191 8.81 -9.05 17.03
N ASP A 192 8.51 -10.34 17.21
CA ASP A 192 9.50 -11.37 17.54
C ASP A 192 10.61 -11.46 16.48
N ASN A 193 10.24 -11.34 15.20
CA ASN A 193 11.19 -11.32 14.08
C ASN A 193 11.98 -10.00 14.00
N LEU A 194 11.32 -8.87 14.25
CA LEU A 194 11.94 -7.54 14.21
C LEU A 194 12.88 -7.31 15.39
N VAL A 195 12.63 -7.88 16.57
CA VAL A 195 13.53 -7.83 17.74
C VAL A 195 14.88 -8.47 17.40
N THR A 196 14.87 -9.61 16.73
CA THR A 196 16.10 -10.29 16.30
C THR A 196 16.87 -9.43 15.29
N LEU A 197 16.17 -8.90 14.28
CA LEU A 197 16.75 -8.01 13.29
C LEU A 197 17.32 -6.72 13.92
N HIS A 198 16.58 -6.10 14.83
CA HIS A 198 16.97 -4.87 15.53
C HIS A 198 18.21 -5.08 16.41
N SER A 199 18.29 -6.22 17.09
CA SER A 199 19.43 -6.51 17.99
C SER A 199 20.71 -6.89 17.24
N GLN A 200 20.60 -7.42 16.03
CA GLN A 200 21.74 -7.99 15.30
C GLN A 200 22.17 -7.17 14.08
N LEU A 201 21.30 -6.39 13.44
CA LEU A 201 21.66 -5.49 12.35
C LEU A 201 22.14 -4.14 12.86
N ASN A 202 22.99 -3.48 12.08
CA ASN A 202 23.24 -2.05 12.30
C ASN A 202 21.97 -1.22 12.02
N VAL A 203 21.95 0.01 12.53
CA VAL A 203 20.78 0.91 12.48
C VAL A 203 20.34 1.15 11.03
N ASP A 204 21.28 1.46 10.13
CA ASP A 204 20.97 1.73 8.71
C ASP A 204 20.32 0.51 8.01
N ASN A 205 20.85 -0.70 8.23
CA ASN A 205 20.31 -1.90 7.62
C ASN A 205 19.01 -2.35 8.26
N PHE A 206 18.83 -2.08 9.56
CA PHE A 206 17.54 -2.27 10.23
C PHE A 206 16.47 -1.36 9.63
N ASP A 207 16.76 -0.07 9.45
CA ASP A 207 15.82 0.86 8.82
C ASP A 207 15.50 0.47 7.37
N ARG A 208 16.50 0.00 6.61
CA ARG A 208 16.30 -0.51 5.24
C ARG A 208 15.39 -1.73 5.20
N ILE A 209 15.64 -2.75 6.03
CA ILE A 209 14.78 -3.94 6.03
C ILE A 209 13.37 -3.63 6.54
N LEU A 210 13.24 -2.73 7.52
CA LEU A 210 11.94 -2.30 8.01
C LEU A 210 11.14 -1.61 6.89
N ALA A 211 11.78 -0.77 6.08
CA ALA A 211 11.15 -0.15 4.91
C ALA A 211 10.74 -1.18 3.85
N ILE A 212 11.60 -2.17 3.55
CA ILE A 212 11.28 -3.26 2.61
C ILE A 212 10.09 -4.09 3.10
N ILE A 213 10.06 -4.45 4.39
CA ILE A 213 8.95 -5.19 5.00
C ILE A 213 7.66 -4.37 4.90
N TRP A 214 7.71 -3.07 5.22
CA TRP A 214 6.55 -2.17 5.12
C TRP A 214 6.02 -2.07 3.69
N GLU A 215 6.91 -1.89 2.70
CA GLU A 215 6.53 -1.84 1.29
C GLU A 215 5.79 -3.11 0.88
N LYS A 216 6.33 -4.29 1.20
CA LYS A 216 5.68 -5.58 0.90
C LYS A 216 4.34 -5.72 1.59
N LEU A 217 4.24 -5.36 2.87
CA LEU A 217 2.97 -5.35 3.61
C LEU A 217 1.94 -4.42 2.99
N SER A 218 2.35 -3.23 2.56
CA SER A 218 1.46 -2.25 1.93
C SER A 218 0.91 -2.75 0.59
N LEU A 219 1.73 -3.45 -0.21
CA LEU A 219 1.31 -4.07 -1.46
C LEU A 219 0.31 -5.21 -1.22
N VAL A 220 0.57 -6.06 -0.22
CA VAL A 220 -0.36 -7.13 0.19
C VAL A 220 -1.69 -6.54 0.63
N MET A 221 -1.66 -5.51 1.48
CA MET A 221 -2.85 -4.80 1.94
C MET A 221 -3.63 -4.18 0.78
N TYR A 222 -2.93 -3.51 -0.15
CA TYR A 222 -3.57 -2.89 -1.30
C TYR A 222 -4.26 -3.93 -2.21
N ALA A 223 -3.58 -5.03 -2.52
CA ALA A 223 -4.15 -6.14 -3.28
C ALA A 223 -5.34 -6.80 -2.57
N LEU A 224 -5.30 -6.88 -1.23
CA LEU A 224 -6.41 -7.37 -0.43
C LEU A 224 -7.62 -6.44 -0.54
N VAL A 225 -7.41 -5.12 -0.51
CA VAL A 225 -8.48 -4.12 -0.73
C VAL A 225 -9.09 -4.31 -2.12
N GLU A 226 -8.28 -4.27 -3.18
CA GLU A 226 -8.76 -4.38 -4.56
C GLU A 226 -9.54 -5.69 -4.81
N SER A 227 -8.98 -6.82 -4.39
CA SER A 227 -9.63 -8.13 -4.59
C SER A 227 -10.96 -8.27 -3.83
N ASN A 228 -11.14 -7.57 -2.71
CA ASN A 228 -12.40 -7.58 -1.96
C ASN A 228 -13.41 -6.54 -2.47
N LEU A 229 -12.97 -5.51 -3.17
CA LEU A 229 -13.85 -4.60 -3.91
C LEU A 229 -14.57 -5.34 -5.05
N GLU A 230 -13.86 -6.16 -5.81
CA GLU A 230 -14.46 -7.00 -6.86
C GLU A 230 -15.51 -7.97 -6.30
N LYS A 231 -15.26 -8.49 -5.08
CA LYS A 231 -16.18 -9.40 -4.36
C LYS A 231 -17.36 -8.71 -3.70
N ARG A 232 -17.48 -7.37 -3.79
CA ARG A 232 -18.57 -6.57 -3.21
C ARG A 232 -18.82 -6.87 -1.73
N ARG A 233 -17.74 -6.93 -0.94
CA ARG A 233 -17.83 -7.09 0.52
C ARG A 233 -18.62 -5.92 1.16
N PRO A 234 -19.26 -6.14 2.33
CA PRO A 234 -20.05 -5.09 3.00
C PRO A 234 -19.16 -3.96 3.56
N PRO A 235 -19.72 -2.76 3.81
CA PRO A 235 -18.95 -1.63 4.36
C PRO A 235 -18.22 -1.94 5.68
N SER A 236 -18.84 -2.73 6.56
CA SER A 236 -18.22 -3.17 7.81
C SER A 236 -16.87 -3.89 7.62
N PHE A 237 -16.71 -4.65 6.53
CA PHE A 237 -15.45 -5.32 6.22
C PHE A 237 -14.33 -4.30 5.90
N PHE A 238 -14.65 -3.26 5.12
CA PHE A 238 -13.68 -2.22 4.77
C PHE A 238 -13.39 -1.28 5.94
N ALA A 239 -14.39 -0.99 6.79
CA ALA A 239 -14.18 -0.26 8.04
C ALA A 239 -13.23 -1.00 8.98
N ASN A 240 -13.40 -2.32 9.12
CA ASN A 240 -12.50 -3.19 9.88
C ASN A 240 -11.08 -3.18 9.29
N LEU A 241 -10.96 -3.34 7.97
CA LEU A 241 -9.66 -3.32 7.29
C LEU A 241 -8.95 -1.96 7.42
N SER A 242 -9.71 -0.86 7.46
CA SER A 242 -9.20 0.48 7.77
C SER A 242 -8.59 0.55 9.16
N GLU A 243 -9.23 -0.07 10.16
CA GLU A 243 -8.69 -0.09 11.52
C GLU A 243 -7.42 -0.96 11.62
N THR A 244 -7.42 -2.13 10.98
CA THR A 244 -6.19 -2.95 10.85
C THR A 244 -5.05 -2.17 10.21
N LEU A 245 -5.33 -1.41 9.14
CA LEU A 245 -4.34 -0.57 8.48
C LEU A 245 -3.77 0.47 9.44
N LYS A 246 -4.60 1.16 10.22
CA LYS A 246 -4.12 2.16 11.20
C LYS A 246 -3.22 1.53 12.26
N VAL A 247 -3.56 0.36 12.77
CA VAL A 247 -2.73 -0.37 13.75
C VAL A 247 -1.37 -0.70 13.14
N LEU A 248 -1.34 -1.23 11.91
CA LEU A 248 -0.09 -1.52 11.18
C LEU A 248 0.75 -0.26 10.95
N VAL A 249 0.13 0.82 10.46
CA VAL A 249 0.80 2.12 10.28
C VAL A 249 1.38 2.59 11.60
N SER A 250 0.64 2.48 12.70
CA SER A 250 1.10 2.90 14.02
C SER A 250 2.32 2.11 14.51
N PHE A 251 2.32 0.79 14.34
CA PHE A 251 3.41 -0.08 14.76
C PHE A 251 4.70 0.22 14.02
N PHE A 252 4.62 0.34 12.70
CA PHE A 252 5.80 0.62 11.89
C PHE A 252 6.31 2.08 12.13
N ARG A 253 5.44 3.03 12.47
CA ARG A 253 5.83 4.42 12.80
C ARG A 253 6.37 4.65 14.21
N GLN A 254 6.30 3.68 15.13
CA GLN A 254 6.78 3.85 16.52
C GLN A 254 8.30 4.00 16.70
N GLY A 255 9.09 3.97 15.62
CA GLY A 255 10.54 4.23 15.66
C GLY A 255 10.87 5.70 15.37
N ASP A 256 11.27 6.42 16.42
CA ASP A 256 11.87 7.77 16.46
C ASP A 256 11.23 8.86 15.57
N GLU A 257 10.59 9.87 16.20
CA GLU A 257 9.96 11.04 15.55
C GLU A 257 10.93 11.86 14.66
N SER A 258 12.24 11.66 14.80
CA SER A 258 13.28 12.42 14.09
C SER A 258 13.47 12.03 12.62
N VAL A 259 13.03 10.83 12.22
CA VAL A 259 13.05 10.40 10.82
C VAL A 259 11.61 10.44 10.32
N SER A 260 11.26 11.52 9.61
CA SER A 260 10.10 11.51 8.70
C SER A 260 10.29 10.36 7.72
N ARG A 261 9.82 9.18 8.11
CA ARG A 261 9.77 7.99 7.28
C ARG A 261 8.75 8.28 6.20
N GLU A 262 9.21 8.91 5.12
CA GLU A 262 8.47 9.17 3.89
C GLU A 262 8.25 7.83 3.17
N TRP A 263 7.50 6.94 3.80
CA TRP A 263 7.05 5.72 3.15
C TRP A 263 5.96 6.09 2.17
N ASN A 264 6.04 5.53 0.95
CA ASN A 264 5.17 5.75 -0.20
C ASN A 264 3.77 6.29 0.17
N ASN A 265 3.69 7.61 0.32
CA ASN A 265 2.53 8.28 0.90
C ASN A 265 1.35 8.19 -0.08
N GLU A 266 1.63 8.15 -1.39
CA GLU A 266 0.62 8.03 -2.43
C GLU A 266 -0.16 6.71 -2.38
N VAL A 267 0.54 5.57 -2.21
CA VAL A 267 -0.12 4.25 -2.14
C VAL A 267 -0.95 4.14 -0.87
N LEU A 268 -0.39 4.59 0.26
CA LEU A 268 -1.11 4.60 1.53
C LEU A 268 -2.34 5.51 1.48
N GLN A 269 -2.21 6.74 0.97
CA GLN A 269 -3.33 7.68 0.80
C GLN A 269 -4.42 7.11 -0.11
N LYS A 270 -4.02 6.47 -1.23
CA LYS A 270 -4.98 5.84 -2.14
C LYS A 270 -5.73 4.71 -1.44
N MET A 271 -5.02 3.86 -0.68
CA MET A 271 -5.62 2.76 0.08
C MET A 271 -6.54 3.28 1.19
N GLU A 272 -6.13 4.28 1.96
CA GLU A 272 -6.94 4.93 3.00
C GLU A 272 -8.20 5.54 2.41
N HIS A 273 -8.10 6.20 1.26
CA HIS A 273 -9.25 6.77 0.56
C HIS A 273 -10.23 5.68 0.09
N LEU A 274 -9.73 4.60 -0.52
CA LEU A 274 -10.57 3.46 -0.93
C LEU A 274 -11.29 2.83 0.26
N LEU A 275 -10.55 2.55 1.34
CA LEU A 275 -11.10 1.99 2.57
C LEU A 275 -12.14 2.90 3.21
N LEU A 276 -11.93 4.22 3.19
CA LEU A 276 -12.90 5.19 3.68
C LEU A 276 -14.18 5.16 2.84
N VAL A 277 -14.09 5.33 1.52
CA VAL A 277 -15.28 5.40 0.64
C VAL A 277 -16.08 4.10 0.70
N HIS A 278 -15.41 2.95 0.76
CA HIS A 278 -16.07 1.65 0.80
C HIS A 278 -16.44 1.19 2.21
N GLY A 279 -15.89 1.81 3.26
CA GLY A 279 -16.21 1.54 4.66
C GLY A 279 -17.43 2.30 5.18
N LEU A 280 -17.84 3.37 4.51
CA LEU A 280 -18.99 4.19 4.90
C LEU A 280 -20.31 3.56 4.46
N GLU A 281 -21.33 3.68 5.30
CA GLU A 281 -22.70 3.33 4.92
C GLU A 281 -23.28 4.34 3.92
N THR A 282 -24.34 3.94 3.20
CA THR A 282 -25.04 4.82 2.26
C THR A 282 -25.46 6.15 2.90
N SER A 283 -25.93 6.11 4.15
CA SER A 283 -26.32 7.30 4.93
C SER A 283 -25.14 8.25 5.16
N GLU A 284 -23.98 7.69 5.50
CA GLU A 284 -22.75 8.44 5.76
C GLU A 284 -22.14 8.99 4.48
N LEU A 285 -22.18 8.24 3.37
CA LEU A 285 -21.76 8.73 2.05
C LEU A 285 -22.60 9.92 1.59
N ILE A 286 -23.93 9.84 1.76
CA ILE A 286 -24.84 10.95 1.47
C ILE A 286 -24.48 12.17 2.32
N HIS A 287 -24.23 11.97 3.62
CA HIS A 287 -23.81 13.03 4.52
C HIS A 287 -22.47 13.65 4.12
N GLN A 288 -21.48 12.83 3.79
CA GLN A 288 -20.16 13.25 3.36
C GLN A 288 -20.24 14.07 2.06
N TYR A 289 -21.03 13.63 1.09
CA TYR A 289 -21.32 14.40 -0.12
C TYR A 289 -21.88 15.80 0.19
N PHE A 290 -22.85 15.90 1.10
CA PHE A 290 -23.42 17.20 1.47
C PHE A 290 -22.43 18.10 2.22
N LYS A 291 -21.55 17.53 3.05
CA LYS A 291 -20.44 18.28 3.68
C LYS A 291 -19.48 18.84 2.65
N GLU A 292 -19.04 18.04 1.69
CA GLU A 292 -18.14 18.45 0.62
C GLU A 292 -18.78 19.53 -0.26
N ARG A 293 -20.06 19.37 -0.59
CA ARG A 293 -20.83 20.39 -1.32
C ARG A 293 -20.93 21.71 -0.55
N LEU A 294 -21.09 21.66 0.78
CA LEU A 294 -21.09 22.84 1.62
C LEU A 294 -19.72 23.53 1.62
N MET A 295 -18.63 22.77 1.76
CA MET A 295 -17.26 23.30 1.70
C MET A 295 -16.98 23.95 0.34
N ALA A 296 -17.26 23.26 -0.76
CA ALA A 296 -17.10 23.79 -2.10
C ALA A 296 -17.93 25.07 -2.35
N GLN A 297 -19.09 25.22 -1.69
CA GLN A 297 -19.86 26.46 -1.74
C GLN A 297 -19.23 27.61 -0.92
N ARG A 298 -18.55 27.30 0.18
CA ARG A 298 -17.86 28.31 1.00
C ARG A 298 -16.61 28.85 0.32
N ASP A 299 -15.90 27.97 -0.40
CA ASP A 299 -14.64 28.31 -1.07
C ASP A 299 -14.84 28.91 -2.48
N LEU A 300 -16.10 28.99 -2.94
CA LEU A 300 -16.43 29.53 -4.26
C LEU A 300 -16.29 31.06 -4.27
N GLU A 301 -15.20 31.56 -4.87
CA GLU A 301 -14.95 33.01 -5.00
C GLU A 301 -15.87 33.70 -6.03
N THR A 302 -16.13 33.05 -7.17
CA THR A 302 -16.93 33.64 -8.26
C THR A 302 -18.12 32.77 -8.65
N PRO A 303 -19.34 33.09 -8.18
CA PRO A 303 -20.54 32.34 -8.52
C PRO A 303 -21.05 32.69 -9.93
N SER A 304 -21.14 31.70 -10.82
CA SER A 304 -21.54 31.88 -12.23
C SER A 304 -23.04 32.13 -12.44
N LEU A 305 -23.88 31.80 -11.46
CA LEU A 305 -25.34 31.86 -11.53
C LEU A 305 -25.97 32.84 -10.52
N GLY A 306 -25.15 33.51 -9.70
CA GLY A 306 -25.58 34.37 -8.60
C GLY A 306 -25.54 33.67 -7.23
N ILE A 307 -25.92 34.41 -6.19
CA ILE A 307 -25.86 33.98 -4.79
C ILE A 307 -27.27 34.02 -4.19
N LEU A 308 -27.66 32.93 -3.53
CA LEU A 308 -28.89 32.84 -2.74
C LEU A 308 -28.53 32.50 -1.30
N THR A 309 -28.86 33.39 -0.37
CA THR A 309 -28.70 33.16 1.07
C THR A 309 -30.02 32.62 1.60
N ILE A 310 -29.97 31.39 2.14
CA ILE A 310 -31.14 30.68 2.65
C ILE A 310 -30.91 30.37 4.12
N ARG A 311 -31.95 30.49 4.93
CA ARG A 311 -32.02 29.97 6.29
C ARG A 311 -32.91 28.73 6.28
N LEU A 312 -32.40 27.64 6.82
CA LEU A 312 -33.10 26.38 6.98
C LEU A 312 -33.38 26.17 8.46
N GLN A 313 -34.61 25.79 8.81
CA GLN A 313 -34.98 25.45 10.18
C GLN A 313 -35.89 24.22 10.14
N PHE A 314 -35.60 23.22 10.97
CA PHE A 314 -36.47 22.05 11.15
C PHE A 314 -37.32 22.28 12.40
N VAL A 315 -38.65 22.26 12.27
CA VAL A 315 -39.60 22.45 13.37
C VAL A 315 -40.63 21.33 13.30
N GLU A 316 -40.67 20.43 14.29
CA GLU A 316 -41.69 19.37 14.42
C GLU A 316 -41.95 18.61 13.10
N ASP A 317 -40.88 18.18 12.42
CA ASP A 317 -40.88 17.50 11.10
C ASP A 317 -41.14 18.36 9.85
N ILE A 318 -41.23 19.68 10.00
CA ILE A 318 -41.36 20.62 8.89
C ILE A 318 -40.02 21.31 8.63
N LEU A 319 -39.44 21.09 7.45
CA LEU A 319 -38.31 21.88 6.95
C LEU A 319 -38.81 23.25 6.47
N ARG A 320 -38.63 24.27 7.30
CA ARG A 320 -38.85 25.67 6.94
C ARG A 320 -37.64 26.20 6.17
N VAL A 321 -37.88 26.64 4.94
CA VAL A 321 -36.88 27.26 4.06
C VAL A 321 -37.22 28.74 3.92
N GLU A 322 -36.36 29.62 4.43
CA GLU A 322 -36.51 31.08 4.35
C GLU A 322 -35.42 31.65 3.44
N ILE A 323 -35.80 32.37 2.39
CA ILE A 323 -34.84 33.07 1.52
C ILE A 323 -34.52 34.41 2.17
N MET A 324 -33.28 34.60 2.59
CA MET A 324 -32.82 35.82 3.25
C MET A 324 -32.36 36.87 2.24
N ASN A 325 -31.66 36.44 1.19
CA ASN A 325 -31.08 37.35 0.20
C ASN A 325 -30.83 36.66 -1.15
N ALA A 326 -30.95 37.40 -2.24
CA ALA A 326 -30.71 36.98 -3.61
C ALA A 326 -29.88 38.06 -4.33
N ARG A 327 -28.69 37.73 -4.83
CA ARG A 327 -27.78 38.68 -5.50
C ARG A 327 -27.28 38.13 -6.83
N ASN A 328 -27.20 38.99 -7.85
CA ASN A 328 -26.62 38.67 -9.16
C ASN A 328 -27.16 37.38 -9.80
N ILE A 329 -28.43 37.04 -9.54
CA ILE A 329 -29.06 35.84 -10.09
C ILE A 329 -29.18 36.01 -11.60
N ARG A 330 -28.55 35.11 -12.34
CA ARG A 330 -28.61 35.13 -13.80
C ARG A 330 -29.98 34.63 -14.27
N PRO A 331 -30.68 35.36 -15.17
CA PRO A 331 -31.89 34.87 -15.80
C PRO A 331 -31.59 33.57 -16.58
N MET A 332 -32.42 32.56 -16.41
CA MET A 332 -32.27 31.26 -17.08
C MET A 332 -32.93 31.22 -18.47
N ASP A 333 -33.70 32.26 -18.85
CA ASP A 333 -34.38 32.33 -20.14
C ASP A 333 -33.62 33.18 -21.16
N SER A 334 -33.28 32.59 -22.30
CA SER A 334 -32.75 33.30 -23.47
C SER A 334 -33.82 34.08 -24.24
N ASN A 335 -35.09 34.04 -23.80
CA ASN A 335 -36.25 34.50 -24.56
C ASN A 335 -36.72 35.91 -24.19
N GLY A 336 -36.03 36.62 -23.29
CA GLY A 336 -36.32 38.02 -22.98
C GLY A 336 -37.68 38.29 -22.33
N VAL A 337 -38.40 37.25 -21.88
CA VAL A 337 -39.67 37.39 -21.17
C VAL A 337 -39.39 37.28 -19.68
N LEU A 338 -38.96 38.41 -19.10
CA LEU A 338 -38.74 38.60 -17.67
C LEU A 338 -39.96 38.16 -16.85
N ARG A 339 -39.95 36.90 -16.40
CA ARG A 339 -40.87 36.44 -15.35
C ARG A 339 -40.34 36.97 -14.02
N LYS A 340 -41.07 37.88 -13.38
CA LYS A 340 -40.72 38.54 -12.10
C LYS A 340 -40.61 37.61 -10.87
N HIS A 341 -40.59 36.29 -11.06
CA HIS A 341 -40.67 35.32 -9.97
C HIS A 341 -39.55 34.27 -10.13
N VAL A 342 -38.78 34.07 -9.07
CA VAL A 342 -37.85 32.94 -8.94
C VAL A 342 -38.67 31.73 -8.51
N THR A 343 -38.85 30.75 -9.39
CA THR A 343 -39.52 29.48 -9.04
C THR A 343 -38.47 28.51 -8.49
N LEU A 344 -38.48 28.27 -7.17
CA LEU A 344 -37.72 27.16 -6.58
C LEU A 344 -38.42 25.84 -6.91
N ARG A 345 -37.76 24.98 -7.70
CA ARG A 345 -38.21 23.60 -7.92
C ARG A 345 -37.56 22.70 -6.88
N HIS A 346 -38.37 22.14 -5.99
CA HIS A 346 -37.92 21.11 -5.07
C HIS A 346 -37.80 19.80 -5.85
N PHE A 347 -36.57 19.32 -6.09
CA PHE A 347 -36.35 18.00 -6.68
C PHE A 347 -36.40 16.96 -5.56
N GLN A 348 -37.55 16.31 -5.41
CA GLN A 348 -37.63 15.05 -4.66
C GLN A 348 -36.95 13.97 -5.52
N GLN A 349 -35.73 13.57 -5.19
CA GLN A 349 -35.10 12.36 -5.74
C GLN A 349 -35.77 11.12 -5.12
N ASN A 350 -36.97 10.80 -5.57
CA ASN A 350 -37.57 9.47 -5.42
C ASN A 350 -38.04 9.01 -6.80
N LYS A 351 -37.08 8.61 -7.65
CA LYS A 351 -37.35 7.94 -8.94
C LYS A 351 -36.98 6.45 -8.96
N HIS A 352 -36.76 5.84 -7.79
CA HIS A 352 -36.62 4.39 -7.65
C HIS A 352 -37.46 3.85 -6.49
N LEU A 353 -38.78 3.86 -6.67
CA LEU A 353 -39.68 2.95 -5.95
C LEU A 353 -40.49 2.22 -7.02
N GLY A 354 -40.24 0.92 -7.11
CA GLY A 354 -40.74 0.04 -8.15
C GLY A 354 -42.26 0.12 -8.30
N LYS A 355 -42.70 0.05 -9.55
CA LYS A 355 -44.04 -0.43 -9.88
C LYS A 355 -44.18 -1.84 -9.30
N ASN A 356 -44.78 -1.95 -8.13
CA ASN A 356 -45.47 -3.16 -7.70
C ASN A 356 -46.59 -2.77 -6.75
N ARG A 357 -47.78 -2.56 -7.33
CA ARG A 357 -49.08 -2.78 -6.70
C ARG A 357 -50.17 -2.68 -7.77
N ASN A 358 -50.39 -3.79 -8.46
CA ASN A 358 -51.73 -4.18 -8.89
C ASN A 358 -51.99 -5.56 -8.29
N LYS A 359 -52.63 -5.58 -7.12
CA LYS A 359 -53.56 -6.64 -6.74
C LYS A 359 -54.93 -5.95 -6.71
N GLY A 360 -55.90 -6.60 -7.36
CA GLY A 360 -57.28 -6.13 -7.49
C GLY A 360 -58.08 -6.22 -6.21
#